data_AF-A0A7K2N6L5-F1
#
_entry.id   AF-A0A7K2N6L5-F1
#
_cell.length_a   1.000
_cell.length_b   1.000
_cell.length_c   1.000
_cell.angle_alpha   90.00
_cell.angle_beta   90.00
_cell.angle_gamma   90.00
#
_symmetry.space_group_name_H-M   'P 1'
#
loop_
_entity.id
_entity.type
_entity.pdbx_description
1 polymer ?
#
loop_
_entity_poly.entity_id
_entity_poly.type
_entity_poly.pdbx_seq_one_letter_code
_entity_poly.pdbx_strand_id
1 'polypeptide(L)'
;MHHQQPGIDLCDPDRPTSAERAAERRDMVAKYAATLEAADWIVVRKTASTGPILLATPAAPAAPLTAHVRHASKPRQGDVFSGGYHLVLNQPVTVDRFRRDTGEALCKPRDRFSDLALTPDAAVTCRVCRDRAARYGITISGAPEPGQ
;
A
#
# COMPACT_ATOMS: atom_id res chain seq x y z
N MET A 1 -36.11 -30.16 19.77
CA MET A 1 -34.97 -30.88 20.36
C MET A 1 -34.02 -29.85 20.94
N HIS A 2 -33.79 -29.87 22.25
CA HIS A 2 -32.80 -28.99 22.89
C HIS A 2 -31.47 -29.72 22.94
N HIS A 3 -30.44 -29.17 22.30
CA HIS A 3 -29.07 -29.63 22.48
C HIS A 3 -28.61 -29.21 23.88
N GLN A 4 -28.80 -30.07 24.88
CA GLN A 4 -28.10 -29.92 26.16
C GLN A 4 -26.63 -30.22 25.91
N GLN A 5 -25.76 -29.26 26.23
CA GLN A 5 -24.33 -29.56 26.33
C GLN A 5 -24.12 -30.57 27.46
N PRO A 6 -23.22 -31.56 27.28
CA PRO A 6 -22.89 -32.50 28.35
C PRO A 6 -22.45 -31.74 29.61
N GLY A 7 -22.89 -32.22 30.78
CA GLY A 7 -22.50 -31.65 32.06
C GLY A 7 -20.98 -31.67 32.20
N ILE A 8 -20.41 -30.53 32.61
CA ILE A 8 -18.97 -30.43 32.83
C ILE A 8 -18.67 -31.10 34.17
N ASP A 9 -17.88 -32.18 34.15
CA ASP A 9 -17.31 -32.75 35.37
C ASP A 9 -16.23 -31.79 35.90
N LEU A 10 -16.44 -31.31 37.12
CA LEU A 10 -15.53 -30.37 37.78
C LEU A 10 -14.40 -31.09 38.52
N CYS A 11 -14.53 -32.40 38.76
CA CYS A 11 -13.60 -33.23 39.52
C CYS A 11 -12.70 -34.11 38.65
N ASP A 12 -12.80 -34.00 37.32
CA ASP A 12 -11.96 -34.70 36.37
C ASP A 12 -10.47 -34.31 36.56
N PRO A 13 -9.59 -35.24 36.98
CA PRO A 13 -8.17 -34.96 37.21
C PRO A 13 -7.39 -34.72 35.92
N ASP A 14 -7.91 -35.15 34.77
CA ASP A 14 -7.32 -34.94 33.45
C ASP A 14 -7.77 -33.60 32.83
N ARG A 15 -8.59 -32.83 33.55
CA ARG A 15 -9.09 -31.55 33.07
C ARG A 15 -7.96 -30.53 32.96
N PRO A 16 -7.73 -29.95 31.77
CA PRO A 16 -6.70 -28.96 31.60
C PRO A 16 -7.02 -27.68 32.40
N THR A 17 -6.05 -27.25 33.17
CA THR A 17 -6.08 -26.02 33.94
C THR A 17 -6.30 -24.81 33.03
N SER A 18 -6.71 -23.70 33.63
CA SER A 18 -6.82 -22.43 32.89
C SER A 18 -5.49 -22.03 32.23
N ALA A 19 -4.37 -22.31 32.91
CA ALA A 19 -3.02 -22.01 32.41
C ALA A 19 -2.64 -22.86 31.21
N GLU A 20 -2.95 -24.16 31.23
CA GLU A 20 -2.69 -25.08 30.11
C GLU A 20 -3.52 -24.70 28.88
N ARG A 21 -4.83 -24.45 29.07
CA ARG A 21 -5.70 -23.95 27.97
C ARG A 21 -5.23 -22.61 27.42
N ALA A 22 -4.66 -21.75 28.27
CA ALA A 22 -4.07 -20.48 27.82
C ALA A 22 -2.74 -20.67 27.09
N ALA A 23 -1.93 -21.68 27.42
CA ALA A 23 -0.72 -22.04 26.72
C ALA A 23 -1.03 -22.64 25.34
N GLU A 24 -1.98 -23.58 25.28
CA GLU A 24 -2.45 -24.20 24.04
C GLU A 24 -3.01 -23.16 23.06
N ARG A 25 -3.83 -22.22 23.53
CA ARG A 25 -4.33 -21.11 22.71
C ARG A 25 -3.20 -20.24 22.15
N ARG A 26 -2.15 -19.97 22.93
CA ARG A 26 -1.00 -19.20 22.46
C ARG A 26 -0.22 -19.96 21.39
N ASP A 27 -0.04 -21.26 21.57
CA ASP A 27 0.63 -22.12 20.58
C ASP A 27 -0.15 -22.17 19.26
N MET A 28 -1.47 -22.36 19.30
CA MET A 28 -2.31 -22.33 18.11
C MET A 28 -2.23 -20.99 17.37
N VAL A 29 -2.30 -19.88 18.11
CA VAL A 29 -2.19 -18.54 17.53
C VAL A 29 -0.81 -18.32 16.90
N ALA A 30 0.27 -18.82 17.53
CA ALA A 30 1.61 -18.73 16.97
C ALA A 30 1.77 -19.54 15.68
N LYS A 31 1.23 -20.77 15.64
CA LYS A 31 1.22 -21.61 14.44
C LYS A 31 0.45 -20.96 13.30
N TYR A 32 -0.73 -20.42 13.59
CA TYR A 32 -1.54 -19.74 12.58
C TYR A 32 -0.88 -18.46 12.05
N ALA A 33 -0.20 -17.69 12.92
CA ALA A 33 0.60 -16.55 12.50
C ALA A 33 1.73 -16.95 11.54
N ALA A 34 2.43 -18.06 11.81
CA ALA A 34 3.48 -18.57 10.92
C ALA A 34 2.92 -18.98 9.55
N THR A 35 1.73 -19.60 9.49
CA THR A 35 1.06 -19.91 8.22
C THR A 35 0.72 -18.66 7.42
N LEU A 36 0.26 -17.60 8.10
CA LEU A 36 -0.05 -16.32 7.46
C LEU A 36 1.23 -15.63 6.94
N GLU A 37 2.28 -15.59 7.75
CA GLU A 37 3.59 -15.05 7.35
C GLU A 37 4.18 -15.80 6.14
N ALA A 38 4.07 -17.15 6.12
CA ALA A 38 4.49 -17.98 4.98
C ALA A 38 3.66 -17.77 3.70
N ALA A 39 2.45 -17.22 3.83
CA ALA A 39 1.58 -16.84 2.73
C ALA A 39 1.75 -15.36 2.33
N ASP A 40 2.84 -14.71 2.75
CA ASP A 40 3.13 -13.30 2.53
C ASP A 40 2.06 -12.36 3.13
N TRP A 41 1.46 -12.70 4.27
CA TRP A 41 0.62 -11.77 5.01
C TRP A 41 1.44 -10.93 5.97
N ILE A 42 1.08 -9.65 6.10
CA ILE A 42 1.57 -8.79 7.16
C ILE A 42 0.78 -9.13 8.42
N VAL A 43 1.45 -9.71 9.41
CA VAL A 43 0.84 -10.15 10.68
C VAL A 43 1.30 -9.25 11.82
N VAL A 44 0.33 -8.67 12.54
CA VAL A 44 0.55 -7.91 13.77
C VAL A 44 -0.03 -8.70 14.95
N ARG A 45 0.86 -9.11 15.86
CA ARG A 45 0.48 -9.84 17.08
C ARG A 45 0.20 -8.84 18.20
N LYS A 46 -0.97 -8.94 18.83
CA LYS A 46 -1.33 -8.10 19.99
C LYS A 46 -1.92 -8.96 21.11
N THR A 47 -1.91 -8.41 22.32
CA THR A 47 -2.56 -9.03 23.48
C THR A 47 -3.68 -8.09 23.94
N ALA A 48 -4.92 -8.59 23.97
CA ALA A 48 -6.07 -7.89 24.52
C ALA A 48 -6.54 -8.55 25.83
N SER A 49 -7.47 -7.92 26.53
CA SER A 49 -8.08 -8.46 27.75
C SER A 49 -8.76 -9.83 27.54
N THR A 50 -9.15 -10.14 26.31
CA THR A 50 -9.78 -11.42 25.91
C THR A 50 -8.79 -12.48 25.42
N GLY A 51 -7.50 -12.16 25.30
CA GLY A 51 -6.45 -13.09 24.85
C GLY A 51 -5.59 -12.56 23.70
N PRO A 52 -4.73 -13.41 23.12
CA PRO A 52 -3.90 -13.06 21.97
C PRO A 52 -4.78 -12.87 20.72
N ILE A 53 -4.54 -11.77 19.99
CA ILE A 53 -5.22 -11.47 18.73
C ILE A 53 -4.18 -11.31 17.62
N LEU A 54 -4.56 -11.73 16.42
CA LEU A 54 -3.80 -11.50 15.19
C LEU A 54 -4.57 -10.51 14.32
N LEU A 55 -3.89 -9.46 13.88
CA LEU A 55 -4.35 -8.62 12.79
C LEU A 55 -3.52 -8.98 11.58
N ALA A 56 -4.15 -9.55 10.56
CA ALA A 56 -3.49 -9.98 9.35
C ALA A 56 -4.05 -9.23 8.15
N THR A 57 -3.16 -8.70 7.33
CA THR A 57 -3.50 -8.07 6.05
C THR A 57 -2.68 -8.74 4.96
N PRO A 58 -3.29 -9.10 3.81
CA PRO A 58 -2.51 -9.67 2.72
C PRO A 58 -1.45 -8.63 2.33
N ALA A 59 -0.19 -9.03 2.14
CA ALA A 59 0.73 -8.16 1.45
C ALA A 59 0.22 -8.09 0.01
N ALA A 60 -0.58 -7.07 -0.29
CA ALA A 60 -0.90 -6.78 -1.67
C ALA A 60 0.45 -6.63 -2.39
N PRO A 61 0.69 -7.33 -3.51
CA PRO A 61 1.80 -6.95 -4.35
C PRO A 61 1.54 -5.49 -4.70
N ALA A 62 2.41 -4.60 -4.21
CA ALA A 62 2.29 -3.19 -4.54
C ALA A 62 2.43 -3.10 -6.06
N ALA A 63 1.31 -2.97 -6.76
CA ALA A 63 1.32 -2.78 -8.19
C ALA A 63 2.30 -1.62 -8.47
N PRO A 64 3.21 -1.79 -9.44
CA PRO A 64 4.24 -0.78 -9.68
C PRO A 64 3.56 0.58 -9.86
N LEU A 65 4.12 1.60 -9.21
CA LEU A 65 3.64 2.96 -9.36
C LEU A 65 3.82 3.37 -10.82
N THR A 66 2.72 3.73 -11.49
CA THR A 66 2.77 4.14 -12.90
C THR A 66 2.37 5.59 -13.08
N ALA A 67 3.01 6.26 -14.04
CA ALA A 67 2.69 7.61 -14.46
C ALA A 67 2.80 7.74 -15.98
N HIS A 68 2.04 8.65 -16.58
CA HIS A 68 2.12 8.95 -18.02
C HIS A 68 2.52 10.40 -18.24
N VAL A 69 3.00 10.71 -19.44
CA VAL A 69 3.47 12.05 -19.78
C VAL A 69 2.31 12.95 -20.21
N ARG A 70 2.25 14.15 -19.63
CA ARG A 70 1.27 15.19 -19.94
C ARG A 70 1.97 16.52 -20.19
N HIS A 71 1.52 17.25 -21.20
CA HIS A 71 2.01 18.60 -21.47
C HIS A 71 1.23 19.62 -20.64
N ALA A 72 1.96 20.49 -19.92
CA ALA A 72 1.38 21.61 -19.19
C ALA A 72 1.58 22.92 -19.97
N SER A 73 0.50 23.51 -20.47
CA SER A 73 0.60 24.61 -21.43
C SER A 73 0.94 25.98 -20.80
N LYS A 74 0.59 26.27 -19.53
CA LYS A 74 1.00 27.50 -18.82
C LYS A 74 0.87 27.34 -17.28
N PRO A 75 1.82 27.84 -16.45
CA PRO A 75 1.62 27.92 -15.01
C PRO A 75 0.54 28.96 -14.66
N ARG A 76 -0.32 28.65 -13.68
CA ARG A 76 -1.48 29.50 -13.33
C ARG A 76 -1.11 30.78 -12.57
N GLN A 77 0.12 30.90 -12.05
CA GLN A 77 0.84 32.12 -11.64
C GLN A 77 2.13 31.74 -10.86
N GLY A 78 3.19 32.52 -11.00
CA GLY A 78 4.20 32.70 -9.95
C GLY A 78 5.52 31.93 -9.98
N ASP A 79 5.79 31.03 -10.95
CA ASP A 79 7.11 30.38 -11.02
C ASP A 79 7.62 30.23 -12.45
N VAL A 80 8.95 30.32 -12.57
CA VAL A 80 9.84 30.38 -13.75
C VAL A 80 9.74 29.19 -14.73
N PHE A 81 8.80 28.27 -14.55
CA PHE A 81 8.63 27.13 -15.46
C PHE A 81 7.57 27.44 -16.51
N SER A 82 8.03 27.91 -17.67
CA SER A 82 7.33 27.81 -18.95
C SER A 82 7.00 26.35 -19.25
N GLY A 83 5.94 26.12 -20.04
CA GLY A 83 5.37 24.80 -20.30
C GLY A 83 6.37 23.68 -20.58
N GLY A 84 5.94 22.46 -20.28
CA GLY A 84 6.79 21.28 -20.36
C GLY A 84 6.02 19.99 -20.14
N TYR A 85 6.74 18.88 -20.27
CA TYR A 85 6.20 17.54 -20.11
C TYR A 85 6.42 17.06 -18.68
N HIS A 86 5.32 16.74 -18.02
CA HIS A 86 5.25 16.32 -16.63
C HIS A 86 4.77 14.87 -16.53
N LEU A 87 5.21 14.18 -15.47
CA LEU A 87 4.69 12.87 -15.12
C LEU A 87 3.45 13.02 -14.27
N VAL A 88 2.34 12.45 -14.75
CA VAL A 88 1.03 12.46 -14.10
C VAL A 88 0.67 11.05 -13.67
N LEU A 89 0.29 10.91 -12.41
CA LEU A 89 0.07 9.62 -11.77
C LEU A 89 -1.20 8.92 -12.26
N ASN A 90 -1.11 7.60 -12.47
CA ASN A 90 -2.26 6.74 -12.76
C ASN A 90 -3.00 6.27 -11.49
N GLN A 91 -2.33 6.35 -10.35
CA GLN A 91 -2.82 5.90 -9.06
C GLN A 91 -2.31 6.85 -7.96
N PRO A 92 -3.01 6.98 -6.81
CA PRO A 92 -2.51 7.81 -5.73
C PRO A 92 -1.20 7.22 -5.19
N VAL A 93 -0.31 8.09 -4.74
CA VAL A 93 0.96 7.70 -4.11
C VAL A 93 1.06 8.32 -2.73
N THR A 94 1.43 7.50 -1.75
CA THR A 94 1.80 7.94 -0.41
C THR A 94 3.10 7.24 -0.03
N VAL A 95 4.19 7.99 0.00
CA VAL A 95 5.53 7.52 0.40
C VAL A 95 6.10 8.53 1.37
N ASP A 96 6.36 8.13 2.62
CA ASP A 96 6.74 9.02 3.72
C ASP A 96 5.79 10.22 3.87
N ARG A 97 6.32 11.45 3.72
CA ARG A 97 5.56 12.71 3.74
C ARG A 97 5.10 13.15 2.35
N PHE A 98 5.45 12.41 1.30
CA PHE A 98 5.06 12.72 -0.06
C PHE A 98 3.72 12.07 -0.38
N ARG A 99 2.74 12.91 -0.73
CA ARG A 99 1.40 12.48 -1.13
C ARG A 99 0.97 13.20 -2.41
N ARG A 100 0.43 12.42 -3.36
CA ARG A 100 -0.24 12.91 -4.56
C ARG A 100 -1.40 12.00 -4.92
N ASP A 101 -2.47 12.59 -5.42
CA ASP A 101 -3.64 11.86 -5.87
C ASP A 101 -3.53 11.50 -7.37
N THR A 102 -4.43 10.62 -7.82
CA THR A 102 -4.52 10.25 -9.24
C THR A 102 -4.75 11.48 -10.12
N GLY A 103 -4.04 11.56 -11.25
CA GLY A 103 -4.17 12.67 -12.19
C GLY A 103 -3.41 13.93 -11.77
N GLU A 104 -2.66 13.89 -10.66
CA GLU A 104 -1.73 14.95 -10.29
C GLU A 104 -0.34 14.72 -10.88
N ALA A 105 0.38 15.82 -11.12
CA ALA A 105 1.77 15.74 -11.53
C ALA A 105 2.67 15.42 -10.32
N LEU A 106 3.76 14.69 -10.56
CA LEU A 106 4.74 14.41 -9.52
C LEU A 106 5.31 15.67 -8.88
N CYS A 107 5.49 16.75 -9.64
CA CYS A 107 6.10 17.98 -9.13
C CYS A 107 5.13 18.84 -8.32
N LYS A 108 3.88 19.01 -8.77
CA LYS A 108 2.89 19.93 -8.19
C LYS A 108 1.47 19.33 -8.24
N PRO A 109 0.56 19.74 -7.34
CA PRO A 109 -0.83 19.32 -7.38
C PRO A 109 -1.55 19.84 -8.63
N ARG A 110 -2.70 19.25 -8.98
CA ARG A 110 -3.42 19.55 -10.24
C ARG A 110 -3.87 21.00 -10.36
N ASP A 111 -4.25 21.63 -9.25
CA ASP A 111 -4.72 23.03 -9.18
C ASP A 111 -3.68 24.07 -9.62
N ARG A 112 -2.40 23.70 -9.64
CA ARG A 112 -1.28 24.55 -10.09
C ARG A 112 -1.10 24.57 -11.61
N PHE A 113 -1.80 23.71 -12.34
CA PHE A 113 -1.77 23.66 -13.79
C PHE A 113 -3.04 24.26 -14.38
N SER A 114 -2.88 25.02 -15.47
CA SER A 114 -4.02 25.48 -16.27
C SER A 114 -4.61 24.35 -17.11
N ASP A 115 -3.74 23.43 -17.58
CA ASP A 115 -4.09 22.26 -18.37
C ASP A 115 -2.99 21.19 -18.24
N LEU A 116 -3.36 19.93 -18.46
CA LEU A 116 -2.49 18.74 -18.55
C LEU A 116 -2.98 17.90 -19.75
N ALA A 117 -2.56 18.28 -20.95
CA ALA A 117 -2.95 17.60 -22.19
C ALA A 117 -2.22 16.26 -22.34
N LEU A 118 -2.90 15.22 -22.85
CA LEU A 118 -2.22 13.95 -23.20
C LEU A 118 -1.21 14.23 -24.29
N THR A 119 0.03 13.79 -24.08
CA THR A 119 1.00 13.74 -25.16
C THR A 119 1.69 12.39 -25.08
N PRO A 120 1.17 11.38 -25.82
CA PRO A 120 1.84 10.10 -25.92
C PRO A 120 3.25 10.30 -26.51
N ASP A 121 4.19 9.45 -26.14
CA ASP A 121 5.56 9.39 -26.68
C ASP A 121 6.45 10.62 -26.43
N ALA A 122 6.00 11.58 -25.62
CA ALA A 122 6.81 12.73 -25.24
C ALA A 122 7.80 12.39 -24.11
N ALA A 123 9.01 12.93 -24.19
CA ALA A 123 9.99 12.83 -23.11
C ALA A 123 9.68 13.81 -21.97
N VAL A 124 9.84 13.37 -20.72
CA VAL A 124 9.63 14.20 -19.53
C VAL A 124 10.70 15.29 -19.44
N THR A 125 10.31 16.55 -19.57
CA THR A 125 11.24 17.69 -19.46
C THR A 125 11.32 18.24 -18.03
N CYS A 126 10.29 18.04 -17.19
CA CYS A 126 10.30 18.51 -15.81
C CYS A 126 11.32 17.73 -14.96
N ARG A 127 12.41 18.41 -14.55
CA ARG A 127 13.46 17.83 -13.68
C ARG A 127 12.91 17.27 -12.38
N VAL A 128 12.01 17.99 -11.69
CA VAL A 128 11.40 17.53 -10.43
C VAL A 128 10.60 16.24 -10.63
N CYS A 129 9.90 16.09 -11.76
CA CYS A 129 9.20 14.86 -12.08
C CYS A 129 10.18 13.70 -12.29
N ARG A 130 11.29 13.90 -13.02
CA ARG A 130 12.31 12.87 -13.23
C ARG A 130 12.96 12.43 -11.92
N ASP A 131 13.39 13.38 -11.10
CA ASP A 131 14.05 13.10 -9.81
C ASP A 131 13.11 12.32 -8.86
N ARG A 132 11.82 12.69 -8.81
CA ARG A 132 10.82 11.98 -7.99
C ARG A 132 10.49 10.61 -8.54
N ALA A 133 10.39 10.45 -9.86
CA ALA A 133 10.12 9.15 -10.46
C ALA A 133 11.25 8.15 -10.17
N ALA A 134 12.51 8.57 -10.30
CA ALA A 134 13.66 7.76 -9.93
C ALA A 134 13.67 7.44 -8.42
N ARG A 135 13.42 8.44 -7.57
CA ARG A 135 13.40 8.26 -6.11
C ARG A 135 12.33 7.28 -5.62
N TYR A 136 11.16 7.26 -6.25
CA TYR A 136 10.02 6.46 -5.80
C TYR A 136 9.76 5.22 -6.67
N GLY A 137 10.66 4.89 -7.61
CA GLY A 137 10.51 3.72 -8.49
C GLY A 137 9.25 3.77 -9.37
N ILE A 138 8.92 4.95 -9.91
CA ILE A 138 7.72 5.15 -10.72
C ILE A 138 8.02 4.79 -12.18
N THR A 139 7.30 3.80 -12.70
CA THR A 139 7.34 3.37 -14.10
C THR A 139 6.60 4.37 -14.98
N ILE A 140 7.21 4.75 -16.10
CA ILE A 140 6.62 5.69 -17.06
C ILE A 140 5.90 4.89 -18.14
N SER A 141 4.57 4.97 -18.17
CA SER A 141 3.74 4.38 -19.22
C SER A 141 3.82 5.24 -20.49
N GLY A 142 4.29 4.66 -21.59
CA GLY A 142 4.42 5.34 -22.89
C GLY A 142 5.76 6.04 -23.13
N ALA A 143 6.84 5.63 -22.45
CA ALA A 143 8.18 5.94 -22.94
C ALA A 143 8.41 5.11 -24.22
N PRO A 144 8.89 5.72 -25.34
CA PRO A 144 9.36 4.92 -26.46
C PRO A 144 10.43 3.96 -25.93
N GLU A 145 10.32 2.67 -26.27
CA GLU A 145 11.39 1.73 -25.99
C GLU A 145 12.70 2.31 -26.54
N PRO A 146 13.82 2.27 -25.79
CA PRO A 146 15.10 2.61 -26.39
C PRO A 146 15.32 1.61 -27.54
N GLY A 147 15.28 2.12 -28.77
CA GLY A 147 15.21 1.33 -29.99
C GLY A 147 16.28 0.24 -30.05
N GLN A 148 15.83 -0.94 -30.48
CA GLN A 148 16.67 -1.97 -31.10
C GLN A 148 17.04 -1.55 -32.53
#